data_AF-A0A1I5VUM2-F1
#
_entry.id   AF-A0A1I5VUM2-F1
#
_cell.length_a   1.000
_cell.length_b   1.000
_cell.length_c   1.000
_cell.angle_alpha   90.00
_cell.angle_beta   90.00
_cell.angle_gamma   90.00
#
_symmetry.space_group_name_H-M   'P 1'
#
loop_
_entity.id
_entity.type
_entity.pdbx_description
1 polymer ?
#
loop_
_entity_poly.entity_id
_entity_poly.type
_entity_poly.pdbx_seq_one_letter_code
_entity_poly.pdbx_strand_id
1 'polypeptide(L)'
;MTSSYFTSGRGYTESLYVFYFERKLPVINCNEAQIDDLLGIYEKIFLRLKQEQEASDLSALSYDAIIRLTYRVAYKLTMKQDNVQKKVGDVMGGKVLDLPCFRAYDQGLEEGIEQGIEAFIEDKLEDGISIDIIKSKLCKRFEISEEKADEYIDKVLSKTE
;
A
#
# COMPACT_ATOMS: atom_id res chain seq x y z
N MET A 1 -11.93 -30.07 -23.50
CA MET A 1 -12.02 -29.10 -24.62
C MET A 1 -13.15 -28.14 -24.32
N THR A 2 -12.83 -26.95 -23.80
CA THR A 2 -13.70 -25.78 -23.90
C THR A 2 -12.78 -24.57 -24.06
N SER A 3 -12.77 -24.10 -25.30
CA SER A 3 -11.99 -22.98 -25.80
C SER A 3 -12.76 -21.67 -25.58
N SER A 4 -11.98 -20.59 -25.60
CA SER A 4 -12.33 -19.27 -26.15
C SER A 4 -13.38 -18.43 -25.44
N TYR A 5 -13.01 -17.77 -24.34
CA TYR A 5 -13.46 -16.39 -24.04
C TYR A 5 -12.42 -15.70 -23.14
N PHE A 6 -11.25 -15.35 -23.69
CA PHE A 6 -10.28 -14.51 -22.96
C PHE A 6 -9.50 -13.64 -23.94
N THR A 7 -10.23 -12.90 -24.77
CA THR A 7 -9.66 -11.85 -25.61
C THR A 7 -10.51 -10.59 -25.44
N SER A 8 -9.83 -9.50 -25.09
CA SER A 8 -10.32 -8.12 -25.00
C SER A 8 -11.12 -7.74 -23.74
N GLY A 9 -10.39 -7.52 -22.65
CA GLY A 9 -10.86 -6.86 -21.44
C GLY A 9 -9.72 -6.63 -20.45
N ARG A 10 -8.58 -6.11 -20.92
CA ARG A 10 -7.30 -6.06 -20.19
C ARG A 10 -7.37 -5.01 -19.06
N GLY A 11 -7.15 -5.44 -17.81
CA GLY A 11 -6.93 -4.59 -16.64
C GLY A 11 -7.99 -4.66 -15.53
N TYR A 12 -9.28 -4.78 -15.86
CA TYR A 12 -10.36 -4.60 -14.87
C TYR A 12 -10.87 -5.89 -14.21
N THR A 13 -10.50 -7.07 -14.71
CA THR A 13 -11.01 -8.35 -14.20
C THR A 13 -10.18 -8.96 -13.07
N GLU A 14 -8.95 -8.49 -12.84
CA GLU A 14 -8.07 -9.08 -11.83
C GLU A 14 -8.38 -8.57 -10.41
N SER A 15 -8.79 -7.31 -10.27
CA SER A 15 -9.28 -6.76 -8.99
C SER A 15 -10.56 -7.44 -8.49
N LEU A 16 -11.38 -7.98 -9.40
CA LEU A 16 -12.61 -8.71 -9.08
C LEU A 16 -12.36 -10.15 -8.62
N TYR A 17 -11.17 -10.71 -8.87
CA TYR A 17 -10.86 -12.10 -8.49
C TYR A 17 -10.74 -12.25 -6.96
N VAL A 18 -10.37 -11.18 -6.26
CA VAL A 18 -10.32 -11.14 -4.79
C VAL A 18 -11.73 -11.28 -4.18
N PHE A 19 -12.74 -10.65 -4.79
CA PHE A 19 -14.14 -10.76 -4.35
C PHE A 19 -14.74 -12.16 -4.55
N TYR A 20 -14.22 -12.95 -5.51
CA TYR A 20 -14.67 -14.34 -5.71
C TYR A 20 -14.44 -15.23 -4.47
N PHE A 21 -13.39 -14.94 -3.70
CA PHE A 21 -13.04 -15.73 -2.52
C PHE A 21 -13.76 -15.28 -1.25
N GLU A 22 -14.35 -14.07 -1.21
CA GLU A 22 -14.96 -13.49 -0.01
C GLU A 22 -15.92 -14.45 0.69
N ARG A 23 -16.77 -15.14 -0.07
CA ARG A 23 -17.74 -16.11 0.48
C ARG A 23 -17.14 -17.45 0.89
N LYS A 24 -15.97 -17.81 0.36
CA LYS A 24 -15.26 -19.07 0.62
C LYS A 24 -14.16 -18.93 1.66
N LEU A 25 -13.80 -17.69 2.03
CA LEU A 25 -12.74 -17.39 3.00
C LEU A 25 -12.87 -18.14 4.33
N PRO A 26 -14.05 -18.30 4.96
CA PRO A 26 -14.16 -19.07 6.21
C PRO A 26 -13.80 -20.56 6.05
N VAL A 27 -14.09 -21.14 4.88
CA VAL A 27 -13.77 -22.55 4.58
C VAL A 27 -12.27 -22.69 4.30
N ILE A 28 -11.73 -21.77 3.49
CA ILE A 28 -10.30 -21.72 3.15
C ILE A 28 -9.46 -21.49 4.42
N ASN A 29 -9.93 -20.66 5.36
CA ASN A 29 -9.24 -20.40 6.63
C ASN A 29 -9.04 -21.64 7.50
N CYS A 30 -9.86 -22.67 7.30
CA CYS A 30 -9.77 -23.93 8.03
C CYS A 30 -8.94 -25.01 7.30
N ASN A 31 -8.42 -24.73 6.10
CA ASN A 31 -7.70 -25.72 5.28
C ASN A 31 -6.42 -25.12 4.67
N GLU A 32 -5.28 -25.55 5.18
CA GLU A 32 -3.98 -25.04 4.77
C GLU A 32 -3.68 -25.22 3.28
N ALA A 33 -4.05 -26.36 2.68
CA ALA A 33 -3.85 -26.61 1.25
C ALA A 33 -4.66 -25.65 0.37
N GLN A 34 -5.86 -25.25 0.83
CA GLN A 34 -6.67 -24.27 0.11
C GLN A 34 -6.13 -22.85 0.25
N ILE A 35 -5.45 -22.53 1.37
CA ILE A 35 -4.73 -21.26 1.52
C ILE A 35 -3.55 -21.23 0.55
N ASP A 36 -2.81 -22.32 0.43
CA ASP A 36 -1.67 -22.41 -0.48
C ASP A 36 -2.11 -22.33 -1.96
N ASP A 37 -3.24 -22.97 -2.33
CA ASP A 37 -3.85 -22.82 -3.66
C ASP A 37 -4.23 -21.36 -3.95
N LEU A 38 -4.82 -20.66 -2.97
CA LEU A 38 -5.17 -19.25 -3.09
C LEU A 38 -3.92 -18.39 -3.31
N LEU A 39 -2.85 -18.63 -2.55
CA LEU A 39 -1.59 -17.91 -2.69
C LEU A 39 -0.92 -18.20 -4.04
N GLY A 40 -1.00 -19.44 -4.54
CA GLY A 40 -0.51 -19.82 -5.86
C GLY A 40 -1.25 -19.11 -7.00
N ILE A 41 -2.53 -18.76 -6.81
CA ILE A 41 -3.28 -17.92 -7.77
C ILE A 41 -2.73 -16.49 -7.76
N TYR A 42 -2.51 -15.90 -6.59
CA TYR A 42 -1.90 -14.57 -6.49
C TYR A 42 -0.50 -14.54 -7.11
N GLU A 43 0.33 -15.54 -6.85
CA GLU A 43 1.69 -15.65 -7.42
C GLU A 43 1.64 -15.68 -8.96
N LYS A 44 0.71 -16.43 -9.55
CA LYS A 44 0.51 -16.45 -11.01
C LYS A 44 0.09 -15.10 -11.57
N ILE A 45 -0.79 -14.38 -10.86
CA ILE A 45 -1.21 -13.03 -11.24
C ILE A 45 -0.01 -12.08 -11.23
N PHE A 46 0.79 -12.09 -10.17
CA PHE A 46 1.98 -11.25 -10.07
C PHE A 46 3.03 -11.56 -11.15
N LEU A 47 3.28 -12.84 -11.41
CA LEU A 47 4.19 -13.25 -12.48
C LEU A 47 3.73 -12.78 -13.85
N ARG A 48 2.41 -12.85 -14.13
CA ARG A 48 1.83 -12.37 -15.37
C ARG A 48 1.96 -10.85 -15.50
N LEU A 49 1.58 -10.10 -14.47
CA LEU A 49 1.69 -8.63 -14.46
C LEU A 49 3.15 -8.19 -14.68
N LYS A 50 4.11 -8.92 -14.10
CA LYS A 50 5.54 -8.66 -14.29
C LYS A 50 5.96 -8.89 -15.74
N GLN A 51 5.51 -9.98 -16.37
CA GLN A 51 5.77 -10.23 -17.79
C GLN A 51 5.16 -9.16 -18.70
N GLU A 52 3.94 -8.70 -18.43
CA GLU A 52 3.29 -7.64 -19.20
C GLU A 52 4.01 -6.28 -19.03
N GLN A 53 4.59 -6.01 -17.86
CA GLN A 53 5.42 -4.84 -17.61
C GLN A 53 6.78 -4.92 -18.32
N GLU A 54 7.46 -6.07 -18.27
CA GLU A 54 8.72 -6.33 -18.98
C GLU A 54 8.53 -6.25 -20.51
N ALA A 55 7.38 -6.68 -21.02
CA ALA A 55 6.99 -6.57 -22.42
C ALA A 55 6.62 -5.13 -22.87
N SER A 56 6.66 -4.14 -21.96
CA SER A 56 6.21 -2.75 -22.18
C SER A 56 4.73 -2.58 -22.55
N ASP A 57 3.93 -3.64 -22.39
CA ASP A 57 2.47 -3.60 -22.56
C ASP A 57 1.77 -2.93 -21.36
N LEU A 58 2.46 -2.87 -20.21
CA LEU A 58 2.01 -2.24 -18.98
C LEU A 58 3.07 -1.26 -18.47
N SER A 59 2.68 -0.01 -18.20
CA SER A 59 3.60 0.97 -17.62
C SER A 59 3.98 0.55 -16.20
N ALA A 60 5.21 0.91 -15.77
CA ALA A 60 5.66 0.64 -14.40
C ALA A 60 4.74 1.26 -13.34
N LEU A 61 4.17 2.43 -13.62
CA LEU A 61 3.21 3.11 -12.74
C LEU A 61 1.90 2.32 -12.61
N SER A 62 1.36 1.81 -13.72
CA SER A 62 0.13 1.01 -13.71
C SER A 62 0.35 -0.36 -13.04
N TYR A 63 1.48 -1.00 -13.31
CA TYR A 63 1.89 -2.23 -12.63
C TYR A 63 1.95 -2.04 -11.11
N ASP A 64 2.59 -0.98 -10.64
CA ASP A 64 2.69 -0.65 -9.21
C ASP A 64 1.30 -0.44 -8.59
N ALA A 65 0.46 0.40 -9.22
CA ALA A 65 -0.89 0.68 -8.74
C ALA A 65 -1.76 -0.59 -8.63
N ILE A 66 -1.65 -1.51 -9.60
CA ILE A 66 -2.42 -2.76 -9.61
C ILE A 66 -1.97 -3.68 -8.48
N ILE A 67 -0.66 -3.88 -8.27
CA ILE A 67 -0.16 -4.71 -7.17
C ILE A 67 -0.55 -4.12 -5.82
N ARG A 68 -0.42 -2.80 -5.67
CA ARG A 68 -0.68 -2.07 -4.43
C ARG A 68 -2.17 -2.12 -4.05
N LEU A 69 -3.08 -1.98 -5.03
CA LEU A 69 -4.51 -2.16 -4.83
C LEU A 69 -4.87 -3.61 -4.51
N THR A 70 -4.30 -4.57 -5.24
CA THR A 70 -4.53 -6.01 -5.01
C THR A 70 -4.13 -6.41 -3.59
N TYR A 71 -2.99 -5.90 -3.10
CA TYR A 71 -2.56 -6.09 -1.72
C TYR A 71 -3.56 -5.52 -0.71
N ARG A 72 -3.95 -4.24 -0.85
CA ARG A 72 -4.89 -3.60 0.09
C ARG A 72 -6.22 -4.33 0.14
N VAL A 73 -6.74 -4.75 -1.00
CA VAL A 73 -8.01 -5.49 -1.05
C VAL A 73 -7.85 -6.86 -0.41
N ALA A 74 -6.81 -7.64 -0.76
CA ALA A 74 -6.56 -8.95 -0.16
C ALA A 74 -6.41 -8.86 1.36
N TYR A 75 -5.56 -7.94 1.84
CA TYR A 75 -5.33 -7.72 3.26
C TYR A 75 -6.62 -7.34 4.01
N LYS A 76 -7.42 -6.41 3.46
CA LYS A 76 -8.68 -5.99 4.08
C LYS A 76 -9.73 -7.10 4.08
N LEU A 77 -9.79 -7.90 3.03
CA LEU A 77 -10.74 -9.00 2.91
C LEU A 77 -10.46 -10.13 3.91
N THR A 78 -9.18 -10.38 4.23
CA THR A 78 -8.78 -11.49 5.08
C THR A 78 -8.70 -11.13 6.57
N MET A 79 -8.86 -9.86 6.96
CA MET A 79 -8.70 -9.40 8.37
C MET A 79 -9.55 -10.15 9.41
N LYS A 80 -10.66 -10.76 9.00
CA LYS A 80 -11.56 -11.53 9.90
C LYS A 80 -11.21 -13.02 9.97
N GLN A 81 -10.15 -13.45 9.30
CA GLN A 81 -9.78 -14.86 9.12
C GLN A 81 -8.32 -15.06 9.50
N ASP A 82 -8.05 -15.46 10.74
CA ASP A 82 -6.72 -15.40 11.34
C ASP A 82 -5.63 -16.18 10.58
N ASN A 83 -5.92 -17.41 10.13
CA ASN A 83 -4.92 -18.25 9.45
C ASN A 83 -4.59 -17.72 8.05
N VAL A 84 -5.61 -17.31 7.29
CA VAL A 84 -5.43 -16.71 5.96
C VAL A 84 -4.77 -15.35 6.10
N GLN A 85 -5.18 -14.52 7.06
CA GLN A 85 -4.60 -13.20 7.31
C GLN A 85 -3.11 -13.29 7.59
N LYS A 86 -2.71 -14.24 8.43
CA LYS A 86 -1.30 -14.46 8.75
C LYS A 86 -0.49 -14.84 7.51
N LYS A 87 -0.94 -15.83 6.73
CA LYS A 87 -0.23 -16.25 5.51
C LYS A 87 -0.21 -15.18 4.42
N VAL A 88 -1.30 -14.42 4.24
CA VAL A 88 -1.34 -13.26 3.33
C VAL A 88 -0.38 -12.18 3.80
N GLY A 89 -0.32 -11.89 5.11
CA GLY A 89 0.64 -10.97 5.70
C GLY A 89 2.09 -11.41 5.50
N ASP A 90 2.41 -12.68 5.68
CA ASP A 90 3.77 -13.22 5.53
C ASP A 90 4.24 -13.18 4.06
N VAL A 91 3.39 -13.62 3.11
CA VAL A 91 3.74 -13.66 1.68
C VAL A 91 3.79 -12.24 1.09
N MET A 92 2.81 -11.40 1.40
CA MET A 92 2.73 -10.06 0.83
C MET A 92 3.63 -9.05 1.56
N GLY A 93 3.78 -9.18 2.89
CA GLY A 93 4.65 -8.33 3.68
C GLY A 93 6.15 -8.64 3.48
N GLY A 94 6.51 -9.90 3.23
CA GLY A 94 7.89 -10.31 3.00
C GLY A 94 8.36 -10.21 1.55
N LYS A 95 7.57 -10.69 0.57
CA LYS A 95 8.01 -10.73 -0.84
C LYS A 95 7.55 -9.54 -1.69
N VAL A 96 6.40 -8.93 -1.38
CA VAL A 96 5.80 -7.88 -2.23
C VAL A 96 6.23 -6.47 -1.80
N LEU A 97 6.35 -6.19 -0.50
CA LEU A 97 6.90 -4.91 -0.01
C LEU A 97 8.40 -4.73 -0.32
N ASP A 98 9.13 -5.82 -0.54
CA ASP A 98 10.56 -5.79 -0.92
C ASP A 98 10.80 -5.46 -2.40
N LEU A 99 9.75 -5.28 -3.20
CA LEU A 99 9.89 -4.81 -4.56
C LEU A 99 10.47 -3.38 -4.56
N PRO A 100 11.52 -3.09 -5.36
CA PRO A 100 12.17 -1.78 -5.38
C PRO A 100 11.22 -0.59 -5.57
N CYS A 101 10.12 -0.76 -6.33
CA CYS A 101 9.13 0.29 -6.56
C CYS A 101 8.23 0.57 -5.34
N PHE A 102 7.92 -0.45 -4.52
CA PHE A 102 7.18 -0.27 -3.28
C PHE A 102 7.98 0.53 -2.28
N ARG A 103 9.27 0.19 -2.12
CA ARG A 103 10.21 0.96 -1.30
C ARG A 103 10.36 2.39 -1.81
N ALA A 104 10.53 2.60 -3.12
CA ALA A 104 10.69 3.94 -3.68
C ALA A 104 9.44 4.82 -3.54
N TYR A 105 8.23 4.26 -3.68
CA TYR A 105 7.00 5.01 -3.44
C TYR A 105 6.75 5.24 -1.96
N ASP A 106 6.98 4.25 -1.08
CA ASP A 106 6.78 4.44 0.36
C ASP A 106 7.78 5.45 0.91
N GLN A 107 9.04 5.39 0.46
CA GLN A 107 10.04 6.41 0.72
C GLN A 107 9.62 7.77 0.14
N GLY A 108 9.15 7.83 -1.11
CA GLY A 108 8.68 9.09 -1.71
C GLY A 108 7.42 9.67 -1.06
N LEU A 109 6.55 8.82 -0.52
CA LEU A 109 5.37 9.22 0.25
C LEU A 109 5.79 9.75 1.62
N GLU A 110 6.70 9.07 2.31
CA GLU A 110 7.25 9.50 3.58
C GLU A 110 8.01 10.82 3.44
N GLU A 111 8.89 10.93 2.44
CA GLU A 111 9.59 12.17 2.07
C GLU A 111 8.60 13.30 1.71
N GLY A 112 7.54 12.99 0.96
CA GLY A 112 6.52 13.97 0.58
C GLY A 112 5.66 14.45 1.76
N ILE A 113 5.34 13.56 2.69
CA ILE A 113 4.63 13.92 3.94
C ILE A 113 5.55 14.78 4.81
N GLU A 114 6.82 14.39 4.95
CA GLU A 114 7.81 15.14 5.71
C GLU A 114 8.01 16.55 5.13
N GLN A 115 8.21 16.68 3.82
CA GLN A 115 8.31 17.98 3.15
C GLN A 115 7.04 18.81 3.32
N GLY A 116 5.86 18.19 3.27
CA GLY A 116 4.58 18.88 3.49
C GLY A 116 4.41 19.37 4.94
N ILE A 117 4.92 18.63 5.91
CA ILE A 117 4.92 19.03 7.33
C ILE A 117 5.91 20.18 7.54
N GLU A 118 7.13 20.08 7.02
CA GLU A 118 8.15 21.12 7.11
C GLU A 118 7.65 22.43 6.49
N ALA A 119 7.15 22.40 5.25
CA ALA A 119 6.60 23.57 4.57
C ALA A 119 5.39 24.18 5.32
N PHE A 120 4.55 23.35 5.96
CA PHE A 120 3.45 23.84 6.79
C PHE A 120 3.94 24.58 8.03
N ILE A 121 5.02 24.11 8.66
CA ILE A 121 5.61 24.75 9.83
C ILE A 121 6.25 26.07 9.42
N GLU A 122 7.08 26.08 8.38
CA GLU A 122 7.75 27.28 7.84
C GLU A 122 6.74 28.38 7.52
N ASP A 123 5.72 28.09 6.71
CA ASP A 123 4.66 29.03 6.32
C ASP A 123 3.93 29.62 7.54
N LYS A 124 3.71 28.81 8.60
CA LYS A 124 3.03 29.28 9.82
C LYS A 124 3.95 30.07 10.75
N LEU A 125 5.24 29.79 10.77
CA LEU A 125 6.23 30.58 11.49
C LEU A 125 6.45 31.94 10.81
N GLU A 126 6.49 31.98 9.48
CA GLU A 126 6.54 33.22 8.69
C GLU A 126 5.30 34.09 8.93
N ASP A 127 4.12 33.48 9.04
CA ASP A 127 2.87 34.15 9.43
C ASP A 127 2.87 34.66 10.90
N GLY A 128 3.91 34.35 11.69
CA GLY A 128 4.02 34.73 13.10
C GLY A 128 3.09 33.96 14.03
N ILE A 129 2.62 32.76 13.63
CA ILE A 129 1.78 31.92 14.47
C ILE A 129 2.62 31.26 15.57
N SER A 130 2.10 31.26 16.80
CA SER A 130 2.75 30.60 17.93
C SER A 130 2.91 29.09 17.72
N ILE A 131 4.05 28.56 18.14
CA ILE A 131 4.43 27.14 18.07
C ILE A 131 3.34 26.21 18.64
N ASP A 132 2.70 26.56 19.75
CA ASP A 132 1.62 25.76 20.37
C ASP A 132 0.42 25.53 19.42
N ILE A 133 0.07 26.55 18.63
CA ILE A 133 -1.02 26.46 17.65
C ILE A 133 -0.58 25.61 16.46
N ILE A 134 0.67 25.76 16.00
CA ILE A 134 1.24 24.96 14.90
C ILE A 134 1.25 23.49 15.30
N LYS A 135 1.75 23.17 16.49
CA LYS A 135 1.76 21.82 17.09
C LYS A 135 0.35 21.22 17.16
N SER A 136 -0.63 21.97 17.67
CA SER A 136 -2.02 21.50 17.74
C SER A 136 -2.60 21.20 16.35
N LYS A 137 -2.27 22.02 15.34
CA LYS A 137 -2.71 21.79 13.96
C LYS A 137 -2.00 20.61 13.31
N LEU A 138 -0.72 20.39 13.58
CA LEU A 138 0.04 19.23 13.09
C LEU A 138 -0.56 17.93 13.60
N CYS A 139 -0.76 17.82 14.92
CA CYS A 139 -1.36 16.63 15.54
C CYS A 139 -2.76 16.33 14.97
N LYS A 140 -3.57 17.38 14.71
CA LYS A 140 -4.92 17.22 14.15
C LYS A 140 -4.94 16.88 12.66
N ARG A 141 -4.02 17.40 11.85
CA ARG A 141 -4.03 17.26 10.39
C ARG A 141 -3.25 16.05 9.89
N PHE A 142 -2.17 15.70 10.58
CA PHE A 142 -1.26 14.63 10.18
C PHE A 142 -1.37 13.40 11.08
N GLU A 143 -2.26 13.41 12.08
CA GLU A 143 -2.48 12.29 13.03
C GLU A 143 -1.18 11.82 13.72
N ILE A 144 -0.24 12.75 13.94
CA ILE A 144 1.05 12.48 14.60
C ILE A 144 0.98 12.77 16.11
N SER A 145 1.85 12.13 16.88
CA SER A 145 1.98 12.38 18.32
C SER A 145 2.55 13.78 18.59
N GLU A 146 2.30 14.29 19.79
CA GLU A 146 2.87 15.57 20.24
C GLU A 146 4.41 15.54 20.21
N GLU A 147 5.02 14.42 20.59
CA GLU A 147 6.48 14.22 20.55
C GLU A 147 7.03 14.34 19.13
N LYS A 148 6.40 13.69 18.14
CA LYS A 148 6.79 13.82 16.73
C LYS A 148 6.58 15.23 16.20
N ALA A 149 5.51 15.91 16.62
CA ALA A 149 5.26 17.28 16.20
C ALA A 149 6.35 18.22 16.73
N ASP A 150 6.84 18.02 17.96
CA ASP A 150 7.97 18.76 18.51
C ASP A 150 9.25 18.49 17.69
N GLU A 151 9.55 17.22 17.38
CA GLU A 151 10.71 16.86 16.54
C GLU A 151 10.71 17.59 15.19
N TYR A 152 9.57 17.67 14.49
CA TYR A 152 9.48 18.38 13.22
C TYR A 152 9.67 19.89 13.38
N ILE A 153 9.14 20.49 14.46
CA ILE A 153 9.28 21.92 14.73
C ILE A 153 10.74 22.26 15.05
N ASP A 154 11.39 21.48 15.92
CA ASP A 154 12.80 21.64 16.27
C ASP A 154 13.70 21.49 15.04
N LYS A 155 13.39 20.52 14.17
CA LYS A 155 14.10 20.30 12.90
C LYS A 155 14.03 21.52 11.99
N VAL A 156 12.84 22.14 11.83
CA VAL A 156 12.67 23.36 11.00
C VAL A 156 13.38 24.56 11.64
N LEU A 157 13.26 24.73 12.96
CA LEU A 157 13.94 25.82 13.67
C LEU A 157 15.47 25.72 13.52
N SER A 158 16.04 24.52 13.64
CA SER A 158 17.47 24.28 13.48
C SER A 158 18.02 24.48 12.06
N LYS A 159 17.14 24.49 11.04
CA LYS A 159 17.50 24.81 9.64
C LYS A 159 17.52 26.32 9.38
N THR A 160 16.92 27.10 10.29
CA THR A 160 16.73 28.55 10.13
C THR A 160 17.79 29.37 10.87
N GLU A 161 18.68 28.72 11.64
CA GLU A 161 19.89 29.29 12.27
C GLU A 161 21.14 29.19 11.38
#